data_AF-A0AAW2DLH5-F1
#
_entry.id   AF-A0AAW2DLH5-F1
#
_cell.length_a   1.000
_cell.length_b   1.000
_cell.length_c   1.000
_cell.angle_alpha   90.00
_cell.angle_beta   90.00
_cell.angle_gamma   90.00
#
_symmetry.space_group_name_H-M   'P 1'
#
loop_
_entity.id
_entity.type
_entity.pdbx_description
1 polymer ?
#
loop_
_entity_poly.entity_id
_entity_poly.type
_entity_poly.pdbx_seq_one_letter_code
_entity_poly.pdbx_strand_id
1 'polypeptide(L)'
;MAMKVDVSLCLLVIPIVLSLLLSSHHFAKADNEIGKPLITATCCQTEFPDVCISTLESDPLSSSANLTGLSRVGLELAITKADEIKADAYKLILNASSYGSWNI
;
A
#
# COMPACT_ATOMS: atom_id res chain seq x y z
N MET A 1 -22.10 -14.13 43.21
CA MET A 1 -21.07 -15.18 43.27
C MET A 1 -19.77 -14.54 42.79
N ALA A 2 -18.90 -14.16 43.72
CA ALA A 2 -17.69 -13.42 43.39
C ALA A 2 -16.60 -14.39 42.93
N MET A 3 -16.16 -14.27 41.67
CA MET A 3 -15.02 -15.02 41.14
C MET A 3 -13.76 -14.50 41.83
N LYS A 4 -13.20 -15.31 42.73
CA LYS A 4 -11.90 -15.08 43.35
C LYS A 4 -10.86 -15.57 42.36
N VAL A 5 -10.47 -14.71 41.43
CA VAL A 5 -9.37 -14.98 40.51
C VAL A 5 -8.09 -14.89 41.33
N ASP A 6 -7.50 -16.03 41.65
CA ASP A 6 -6.26 -16.08 42.42
C ASP A 6 -5.16 -15.32 41.67
N VAL A 7 -4.54 -14.33 42.33
CA VAL A 7 -3.45 -13.49 41.79
C VAL A 7 -2.33 -14.36 41.17
N SER A 8 -2.15 -15.56 41.70
CA SER A 8 -1.24 -16.59 41.19
C SER A 8 -1.54 -17.01 39.74
N LEU A 9 -2.82 -17.13 39.39
CA LEU A 9 -3.27 -17.48 38.03
C LEU A 9 -2.96 -16.35 37.04
N CYS A 10 -3.16 -15.09 37.45
CA CYS A 10 -2.82 -13.94 36.62
C CYS A 10 -1.32 -13.88 36.32
N LEU A 11 -0.46 -14.14 37.31
CA LEU A 11 0.99 -14.14 37.14
C LEU A 11 1.50 -15.18 36.11
N LEU A 12 0.80 -16.30 35.97
CA LEU A 12 1.13 -17.34 34.98
C LEU A 12 0.57 -17.02 33.59
N VAL A 13 -0.61 -16.40 33.51
CA VAL A 13 -1.28 -16.12 32.23
C VAL A 13 -0.69 -14.91 31.52
N ILE A 14 -0.27 -13.87 32.26
CA ILE A 14 0.31 -12.64 31.70
C ILE A 14 1.53 -12.91 30.79
N PRO A 15 2.57 -13.67 31.20
CA PRO A 15 3.73 -13.91 30.34
C PRO A 15 3.40 -14.77 29.11
N ILE A 16 2.42 -15.67 29.19
CA ILE A 16 1.97 -16.50 28.07
C ILE A 16 1.25 -15.64 27.03
N VAL A 17 0.33 -14.78 27.47
CA VAL A 17 -0.38 -13.83 26.61
C VAL A 17 0.61 -12.84 25.99
N LEU A 18 1.56 -12.32 26.77
CA LEU A 18 2.59 -11.41 26.27
C LEU A 18 3.48 -12.10 25.22
N SER A 19 3.86 -13.36 25.44
CA SER A 19 4.63 -14.15 24.46
C SER A 19 3.85 -14.38 23.16
N LEU A 20 2.54 -14.66 23.24
CA LEU A 20 1.68 -14.82 22.06
C LEU A 20 1.50 -13.49 21.29
N LEU A 21 1.38 -12.38 22.01
CA LEU A 21 1.31 -11.04 21.40
C LEU A 21 2.65 -10.65 20.74
N LEU A 22 3.79 -10.91 21.37
CA LEU A 22 5.11 -10.68 20.76
C LEU A 22 5.39 -11.61 19.57
N SER A 23 4.91 -12.85 19.61
CA SER A 23 4.97 -13.79 18.47
C SER A 23 4.23 -13.25 17.25
N SER A 24 3.16 -12.50 17.48
CA SER A 24 2.38 -11.82 16.42
C SER A 24 3.12 -10.60 15.84
N HIS A 25 4.11 -10.07 16.56
CA HIS A 25 5.00 -8.99 16.11
C HIS A 25 6.29 -9.49 15.45
N HIS A 26 6.56 -10.80 15.44
CA HIS A 26 7.47 -11.39 14.47
C HIS A 26 6.78 -11.49 13.10
N PHE A 27 6.39 -10.33 12.55
CA PHE A 27 6.51 -10.18 11.11
C PHE A 27 7.97 -10.46 10.82
N ALA A 28 8.23 -11.64 10.26
CA ALA A 28 9.49 -11.91 9.62
C ALA A 28 9.78 -10.67 8.77
N LYS A 29 10.83 -9.93 9.12
CA LYS A 29 11.49 -9.03 8.20
C LYS A 29 12.08 -9.95 7.12
N ALA A 30 11.22 -10.40 6.20
CA ALA A 30 11.63 -10.99 4.96
C ALA A 30 12.47 -9.92 4.28
N ASP A 31 13.68 -10.29 3.87
CA ASP A 31 14.69 -9.44 3.26
C ASP A 31 14.03 -8.39 2.34
N ASN A 32 14.02 -7.16 2.84
CA ASN A 32 13.27 -6.02 2.35
C ASN A 32 13.93 -5.38 1.11
N GLU A 33 14.53 -6.21 0.26
CA GLU A 33 15.40 -5.84 -0.85
C GLU A 33 15.00 -6.57 -2.15
N ILE A 34 13.89 -7.33 -2.23
CA ILE A 34 13.45 -7.90 -3.53
C ILE A 34 12.74 -6.82 -4.36
N GLY A 35 11.89 -6.02 -3.73
CA GLY A 35 11.07 -5.01 -4.42
C GLY A 35 11.90 -3.86 -5.00
N LYS A 36 12.88 -3.33 -4.26
CA LYS A 36 13.70 -2.18 -4.71
C LYS A 36 14.52 -2.43 -5.99
N PRO A 37 15.29 -3.53 -6.09
CA PRO A 37 15.96 -3.90 -7.34
C PRO A 37 14.96 -4.15 -8.47
N LEU A 38 13.80 -4.74 -8.17
CA LEU A 38 12.76 -5.01 -9.17
C LEU A 38 12.11 -3.72 -9.69
N ILE A 39 11.81 -2.75 -8.82
CA ILE A 39 11.35 -1.40 -9.18
C ILE A 39 12.37 -0.75 -10.09
N THR A 40 13.65 -0.75 -9.70
CA THR A 40 14.73 -0.15 -10.49
C THR A 40 14.84 -0.78 -11.88
N ALA A 41 14.83 -2.12 -11.96
CA ALA A 41 14.93 -2.85 -13.22
C ALA A 41 13.69 -2.71 -14.12
N THR A 42 12.51 -2.49 -13.53
CA THR A 42 11.27 -2.24 -14.28
C THR A 42 11.22 -0.81 -14.78
N CYS A 43 11.51 0.16 -13.91
CA CYS A 43 11.39 1.58 -14.21
C CYS A 43 12.46 2.10 -15.18
N CYS A 44 13.65 1.48 -15.25
CA CYS A 44 14.68 1.87 -16.21
C CYS A 44 14.27 1.65 -17.68
N GLN A 45 13.23 0.86 -17.93
CA GLN A 45 12.67 0.59 -19.26
C GLN A 45 11.50 1.53 -19.62
N THR A 46 11.12 2.44 -18.72
CA THR A 46 10.03 3.39 -18.94
C THR A 46 10.55 4.71 -19.51
N GLU A 47 9.65 5.49 -20.13
CA GLU A 47 9.97 6.84 -20.62
C GLU A 47 10.32 7.82 -19.49
N PHE A 48 9.77 7.60 -18.29
CA PHE A 48 9.96 8.45 -17.10
C PHE A 48 10.43 7.64 -15.89
N PRO A 49 11.71 7.21 -15.84
CA PRO A 49 12.22 6.35 -14.78
C PRO A 49 12.04 6.92 -13.37
N ASP A 50 12.36 8.19 -13.15
CA ASP A 50 12.26 8.83 -11.83
C ASP A 50 10.81 8.93 -11.34
N VAL A 51 9.87 9.20 -12.27
CA VAL A 51 8.44 9.20 -11.97
C VAL A 51 7.98 7.78 -11.62
N CYS A 52 8.39 6.78 -12.39
CA CYS A 52 8.06 5.38 -12.11
C CYS A 52 8.58 4.93 -10.73
N ILE A 53 9.85 5.21 -10.42
CA ILE A 53 10.47 4.83 -9.14
C ILE A 53 9.74 5.51 -7.99
N SER A 54 9.61 6.84 -8.03
CA SER A 54 8.94 7.59 -6.95
C SER A 54 7.48 7.16 -6.76
N THR A 55 6.79 6.85 -7.86
CA THR A 55 5.40 6.36 -7.84
C THR A 55 5.32 5.00 -7.15
N LEU A 56 6.12 4.01 -7.56
CA LEU A 56 6.06 2.67 -6.98
C LEU A 56 6.60 2.62 -5.55
N GLU A 57 7.67 3.35 -5.22
CA GLU A 57 8.22 3.41 -3.86
C GLU A 57 7.31 4.11 -2.86
N SER A 58 6.37 4.94 -3.32
CA SER A 58 5.37 5.57 -2.46
C SER A 58 4.33 4.58 -1.92
N ASP A 59 4.17 3.42 -2.58
CA ASP A 59 3.26 2.38 -2.13
C ASP A 59 3.99 1.35 -1.22
N PRO A 60 3.56 1.19 0.04
CA PRO A 60 4.21 0.27 0.97
C PRO A 60 4.19 -1.20 0.52
N LEU A 61 3.21 -1.60 -0.30
CA LEU A 61 3.09 -2.95 -0.84
C LEU A 61 4.17 -3.26 -1.89
N SER A 62 4.78 -2.25 -2.50
CA SER A 62 5.85 -2.43 -3.49
C SER A 62 7.16 -2.97 -2.89
N SER A 63 7.43 -2.67 -1.62
CA SER A 63 8.71 -2.98 -0.95
C SER A 63 9.05 -4.48 -0.92
N SER A 64 8.03 -5.34 -0.85
CA SER A 64 8.15 -6.80 -0.85
C SER A 64 7.48 -7.47 -2.05
N ALA A 65 7.04 -6.69 -3.05
CA ALA A 65 6.31 -7.23 -4.20
C ALA A 65 7.24 -8.01 -5.15
N ASN A 66 6.75 -9.15 -5.64
CA ASN A 66 7.28 -9.78 -6.85
C ASN A 66 6.72 -9.07 -8.10
N LEU A 67 7.10 -9.51 -9.30
CA LEU A 67 6.68 -8.84 -10.54
C LEU A 67 5.15 -8.78 -10.70
N THR A 68 4.43 -9.84 -10.34
CA THR A 68 2.96 -9.84 -10.38
C THR A 68 2.36 -8.86 -9.38
N GLY A 69 2.88 -8.80 -8.16
CA GLY A 69 2.45 -7.83 -7.14
C GLY A 69 2.74 -6.40 -7.58
N LEU A 70 3.92 -6.15 -8.14
CA LEU A 70 4.34 -4.83 -8.58
C LEU A 70 3.49 -4.34 -9.77
N SER A 71 3.17 -5.23 -10.72
CA SER A 71 2.25 -4.92 -11.81
C SER A 71 0.84 -4.58 -11.32
N ARG A 72 0.35 -5.28 -10.30
CA ARG A 72 -0.94 -4.94 -9.66
C ARG A 72 -0.91 -3.55 -9.05
N VAL A 73 0.12 -3.26 -8.24
CA VAL A 73 0.29 -1.94 -7.61
C VAL A 73 0.34 -0.83 -8.68
N GLY A 74 1.15 -1.02 -9.72
CA GLY A 74 1.24 -0.05 -10.82
C GLY A 74 -0.11 0.22 -11.50
N LEU A 75 -0.92 -0.82 -11.73
CA LEU A 75 -2.25 -0.68 -12.30
C LEU A 75 -3.22 0.05 -11.36
N GLU A 76 -3.22 -0.29 -10.07
CA GLU A 76 -4.08 0.34 -9.06
C GLU A 76 -3.76 1.84 -8.91
N LEU A 77 -2.48 2.22 -8.93
CA LEU A 77 -2.07 3.63 -8.90
C LEU A 77 -2.53 4.37 -10.18
N ALA A 78 -2.39 3.75 -11.35
CA ALA A 78 -2.82 4.35 -12.61
C ALA A 78 -4.34 4.60 -12.65
N ILE A 79 -5.14 3.62 -12.18
CA ILE A 79 -6.59 3.76 -12.06
C ILE A 79 -6.95 4.90 -11.12
N THR A 80 -6.32 4.94 -9.93
CA THR A 80 -6.55 6.00 -8.94
C THR A 80 -6.31 7.39 -9.54
N LYS A 81 -5.21 7.56 -10.27
CA LYS A 81 -4.89 8.83 -10.93
C LYS A 81 -5.85 9.17 -12.07
N ALA A 82 -6.28 8.18 -12.85
CA ALA A 82 -7.28 8.39 -13.88
C ALA A 82 -8.63 8.85 -13.29
N ASP A 83 -9.03 8.32 -12.13
CA ASP A 83 -10.26 8.74 -11.44
C ASP A 83 -10.16 10.16 -10.88
N GLU A 84 -9.01 10.55 -10.33
CA GLU A 84 -8.72 11.94 -9.91
C GLU A 84 -8.84 12.90 -11.11
N ILE A 85 -8.15 12.56 -12.22
CA ILE A 85 -8.16 13.37 -13.45
C ILE A 85 -9.58 13.49 -14.00
N LYS A 86 -10.35 12.40 -14.01
CA LYS A 86 -11.75 12.40 -14.45
C LYS A 86 -12.59 13.37 -13.60
N ALA A 87 -12.44 13.33 -12.28
CA ALA A 87 -13.17 14.24 -11.39
C ALA A 87 -12.79 15.70 -11.65
N ASP A 88 -11.50 16.00 -11.84
CA ASP A 88 -11.04 17.35 -12.13
C ASP A 88 -11.48 17.83 -13.52
N ALA A 89 -11.46 16.96 -14.53
CA ALA A 89 -12.00 17.26 -15.86
C ALA A 89 -13.49 17.63 -15.80
N TYR A 90 -14.30 16.91 -15.01
CA TYR A 90 -15.71 17.28 -14.82
C TYR A 90 -15.88 18.65 -14.16
N LYS A 91 -15.06 18.99 -13.16
CA LYS A 91 -15.10 20.33 -12.54
C LYS A 91 -14.80 21.43 -13.57
N LEU A 92 -13.81 21.21 -14.43
CA LEU A 92 -13.44 22.16 -15.49
C LEU A 92 -14.57 22.33 -16.50
N ILE A 93 -15.20 21.23 -16.94
CA ILE A 93 -16.33 21.27 -17.88
C ILE A 93 -17.53 22.02 -17.29
N LEU A 94 -17.90 21.74 -16.04
CA LEU A 94 -19.05 22.38 -15.40
C LEU A 94 -18.87 23.88 -15.17
N ASN A 95 -17.65 24.34 -14.93
CA ASN A 95 -17.35 25.76 -14.66
C ASN A 95 -17.07 26.57 -15.93
N ALA A 96 -16.92 25.92 -17.08
CA ALA A 96 -16.63 26.61 -18.32
C ALA A 96 -17.90 27.25 -18.91
N SER A 97 -17.78 28.50 -19.31
CA SER A 97 -18.86 29.30 -19.90
C SER A 97 -19.20 28.92 -21.35
N SER A 98 -18.37 28.09 -21.98
CA SER A 98 -18.56 27.55 -23.33
C SER A 98 -17.70 26.30 -23.50
N TYR A 99 -18.31 25.17 -23.84
CA TYR A 99 -17.60 23.96 -24.32
C TYR A 99 -18.19 23.52 -25.65
N GLY A 100 -17.31 23.14 -26.59
CA GLY A 100 -17.71 22.22 -27.66
C GLY A 100 -18.01 20.86 -27.03
N SER A 101 -19.15 20.25 -27.36
CA SER A 101 -19.58 18.98 -26.79
C SER A 101 -18.52 17.90 -26.99
N TRP A 102 -17.91 17.42 -25.90
CA TRP A 102 -17.15 16.18 -25.93
C TRP A 102 -18.15 15.03 -25.84
N ASN A 103 -18.55 14.50 -27.01
CA ASN A 103 -19.25 13.22 -27.09
C ASN A 103 -18.23 12.13 -26.74
N ILE A 104 -18.14 11.80 -25.46
CA ILE A 104 -17.53 10.55 -24.96
C ILE A 104 -18.60 9.48 -24.88
#